data_AF-A0A9Q0FI98-F1
#
_entry.id   AF-A0A9Q0FI98-F1
#
_cell.length_a   1.000
_cell.length_b   1.000
_cell.length_c   1.000
_cell.angle_alpha   90.00
_cell.angle_beta   90.00
_cell.angle_gamma   90.00
#
_symmetry.space_group_name_H-M   'P 1'
#
loop_
_entity.id
_entity.type
_entity.pdbx_description
1 polymer ?
#
loop_
_entity_poly.entity_id
_entity_poly.type
_entity_poly.pdbx_seq_one_letter_code
_entity_poly.pdbx_strand_id
1 'polypeptide(L)' 'MDTNDSLMVASLWHSMHAISQQLSPTVGCSGIELLEADTFDLHCFQSLTGIFYLFCLHF' A
#
# COMPACT_ATOMS: atom_id res chain seq x y z
N MET A 1 17.02 0.46 6.19
CA MET A 1 16.28 -0.51 5.38
C MET A 1 17.17 -0.84 4.21
N ASP A 2 17.58 -2.10 4.11
CA ASP A 2 18.36 -2.57 2.96
C ASP A 2 17.42 -2.85 1.79
N THR A 3 17.97 -3.00 0.58
CA THR A 3 17.18 -3.23 -0.64
C THR A 3 16.21 -4.42 -0.50
N ASN A 4 16.61 -5.45 0.23
CA ASN A 4 15.78 -6.63 0.49
C ASN A 4 14.53 -6.28 1.32
N ASP A 5 14.68 -5.48 2.38
CA ASP A 5 13.55 -5.04 3.21
C ASP A 5 12.55 -4.24 2.38
N SER A 6 13.06 -3.36 1.51
CA SER A 6 12.23 -2.56 0.60
C SER A 6 11.44 -3.45 -0.37
N LEU A 7 12.09 -4.48 -0.94
CA LEU A 7 11.44 -5.43 -1.83
C LEU A 7 10.35 -6.24 -1.11
N MET A 8 10.62 -6.65 0.13
CA MET A 8 9.65 -7.36 0.97
C MET A 8 8.43 -6.47 1.24
N VAL A 9 8.63 -5.23 1.67
CA VAL A 9 7.53 -4.28 1.92
C VAL A 9 6.71 -4.01 0.65
N ALA A 10 7.37 -3.80 -0.48
CA ALA A 10 6.68 -3.58 -1.76
C ALA A 10 5.81 -4.79 -2.17
N SER A 11 6.33 -6.01 -1.97
CA SER A 11 5.59 -7.24 -2.25
C SER A 11 4.38 -7.43 -1.33
N LEU A 12 4.56 -7.15 -0.03
CA LEU A 12 3.48 -7.18 0.95
C LEU A 12 2.40 -6.16 0.63
N TRP A 13 2.78 -4.93 0.29
CA TRP A 13 1.85 -3.88 -0.11
C TRP A 13 1.01 -4.31 -1.32
N HIS A 14 1.66 -4.86 -2.35
CA HIS A 14 0.96 -5.33 -3.55
C HIS A 14 -0.11 -6.39 -3.21
N SER A 15 0.25 -7.38 -2.40
CA SER A 15 -0.71 -8.40 -1.94
C SER A 15 -1.86 -7.79 -1.13
N MET A 16 -1.56 -6.93 -0.16
CA MET A 16 -2.57 -6.26 0.66
C MET A 16 -3.54 -5.42 -0.17
N HIS A 17 -3.00 -4.64 -1.11
CA HIS A 17 -3.78 -3.79 -2.00
C HIS A 17 -4.77 -4.61 -2.84
N ALA A 18 -4.31 -5.71 -3.45
CA ALA A 18 -5.16 -6.61 -4.22
C ALA A 18 -6.23 -7.33 -3.37
N ILE A 19 -5.86 -7.76 -2.16
CA ILE A 19 -6.79 -8.39 -1.21
C ILE A 19 -7.88 -7.40 -0.80
N SER A 20 -7.51 -6.16 -0.48
CA SER A 20 -8.48 -5.11 -0.12
C SER A 20 -9.47 -4.81 -1.23
N GLN A 21 -9.04 -4.84 -2.51
CA GLN A 21 -9.96 -4.70 -3.63
C GLN A 21 -11.01 -5.82 -3.68
N GLN A 22 -10.60 -7.06 -3.40
CA GLN A 22 -11.50 -8.22 -3.42
C GLN A 22 -12.47 -8.24 -2.23
N LEU A 23 -12.02 -7.77 -1.07
CA LEU A 23 -12.82 -7.73 0.15
C LEU A 23 -13.72 -6.49 0.25
N SER A 24 -13.48 -5.45 -0.55
CA SER A 24 -14.24 -4.23 -0.43
C SER A 24 -15.72 -4.46 -0.75
N PRO A 25 -16.64 -4.01 0.13
CA PRO A 25 -18.07 -4.07 -0.13
C PRO A 25 -18.52 -2.99 -1.14
N THR A 26 -17.65 -2.06 -1.52
CA THR A 26 -17.95 -0.98 -2.46
C THR A 26 -17.51 -1.33 -3.87
N VAL A 27 -18.42 -1.12 -4.83
CA VAL A 27 -18.13 -1.31 -6.25
C VAL A 27 -17.14 -0.23 -6.71
N GLY A 28 -16.07 -0.65 -7.37
CA GLY A 28 -15.03 0.26 -7.88
C GLY A 28 -13.96 0.63 -6.87
N CYS A 29 -13.77 -0.15 -5.81
CA CYS A 29 -12.68 0.07 -4.87
C CYS A 29 -11.31 -0.16 -5.53
N SER A 30 -10.43 0.85 -5.45
CA SER A 30 -9.08 0.80 -5.99
C SER A 30 -8.08 0.08 -5.09
N GLY A 31 -8.45 -0.30 -3.86
CA GLY A 31 -7.57 -1.01 -2.92
C GLY A 31 -7.21 -0.15 -1.72
N ILE A 32 -6.08 -0.47 -1.07
CA ILE A 32 -5.57 0.30 0.06
C ILE A 32 -4.80 1.52 -0.46
N GLU A 33 -5.10 2.70 0.09
CA GLU A 33 -4.41 3.97 -0.19
C GLU A 33 -3.71 4.55 1.05
N LEU A 34 -4.14 4.14 2.25
CA LEU A 34 -3.59 4.57 3.53
C LEU A 34 -3.57 3.39 4.50
N LEU A 35 -2.43 3.18 5.15
CA LEU A 35 -2.25 2.26 6.27
C LEU A 35 -1.75 3.06 7.47
N GLU A 36 -2.62 3.27 8.44
CA GLU A 36 -2.29 3.94 9.71
C GLU A 36 -1.80 2.91 10.73
N ALA A 37 -0.73 3.24 11.45
CA ALA A 37 -0.18 2.44 12.54
C ALA A 37 0.23 3.36 13.70
N ASP A 38 0.43 2.79 14.89
CA ASP A 38 0.69 3.56 16.12
C ASP A 38 1.93 4.49 16.02
N THR A 39 2.87 4.18 15.14
CA THR A 39 4.15 4.90 15.00
C THR A 39 4.39 5.48 13.62
N PHE A 40 3.56 5.15 12.63
CA PHE A 40 3.72 5.65 11.27
C PHE A 40 2.44 5.54 10.48
N ASP A 41 2.30 6.40 9.48
CA ASP A 41 1.31 6.28 8.42
C ASP A 41 1.99 6.00 7.10
N LEU A 42 1.51 5.01 6.37
CA LEU A 42 1.98 4.65 5.04
C LEU A 42 0.91 5.01 4.02
N HIS A 43 1.15 6.09 3.29
CA HIS A 43 0.34 6.51 2.15
C HIS A 43 0.83 5.83 0.88
N CYS A 44 -0.11 5.41 0.05
CA CYS A 44 0.20 4.89 -1.27
C CYS A 44 -0.65 5.53 -2.36
N PHE A 45 0.00 5.84 -3.46
CA PHE A 45 -0.64 6.22 -4.69
C PHE A 45 -0.24 5.26 -5.80
N GLN A 46 -1.23 4.64 -6.45
CA GLN A 46 -1.01 3.84 -7.65
C GLN A 46 -1.26 4.71 -8.89
N SER A 47 -0.28 4.82 -9.78
CA SER A 47 -0.47 5.50 -11.06
C SER A 47 -1.39 4.70 -12.00
N LEU A 48 -1.94 5.36 -13.03
CA LEU A 48 -2.69 4.70 -14.10
C LEU A 48 -1.87 3.60 -14.82
N THR A 49 -0.54 3.72 -14.80
CA THR A 49 0.39 2.72 -15.35
C THR A 49 0.69 1.54 -14.40
N GLY A 50 0.11 1.55 -13.20
CA GLY A 50 0.25 0.47 -12.21
C GLY A 50 1.48 0.58 -11.29
N ILE A 51 2.17 1.72 -11.27
CA ILE A 51 3.33 1.95 -10.40
C ILE A 51 2.86 2.44 -9.04
N PHE A 52 3.34 1.81 -7.97
CA PHE A 52 3.06 2.21 -6.59
C PHE A 52 4.10 3.21 -6.09
N TYR A 53 3.61 4.32 -5.54
CA TYR A 53 4.40 5.33 -4.85
C TYR A 53 4.02 5.28 -3.38
N LEU A 54 4.98 4.90 -2.53
CA LEU A 54 4.80 4.75 -1.09
C LEU A 54 5.47 5.91 -0.36
N PHE A 55 4.74 6.55 0.53
CA PHE A 55 5.21 7.62 1.40
C PHE A 55 4.94 7.24 2.85
N CYS A 56 6.00 7.09 3.64
CA CYS A 56 5.92 6.78 5.06
C CYS A 56 6.15 8.06 5.88
N LEU A 57 5.18 8.43 6.70
CA LEU A 57 5.29 9.49 7.69
C LEU A 57 5.43 8.85 9.07
N HIS A 58 6.49 9.18 9.80
CA HIS A 58 6.72 8.70 11.16
C HIS A 58 6.35 9.79 12.17
N PHE A 59 5.75 9.40 13.29
CA PHE A 59 5.33 10.31 14.37
C PHE A 59 6.20 10.15 15.63
#